data_AF-A0A915PYN1-F1
#
_entry.id   AF-A0A915PYN1-F1
#
_cell.length_a   1.000
_cell.length_b   1.000
_cell.length_c   1.000
_cell.angle_alpha   90.00
_cell.angle_beta   90.00
_cell.angle_gamma   90.00
#
_symmetry.space_group_name_H-M   'P 1'
#
loop_
_entity.id
_entity.type
_entity.pdbx_description
1 polymer ?
#
loop_
_entity_poly.entity_id
_entity_poly.type
_entity_poly.pdbx_seq_one_letter_code
_entity_poly.pdbx_strand_id
1 'polypeptide(L)'
;MEDLLEKRLTELEGRLGLHKADSVANINEELAILRKKLSEAGCGFLLKIPSDMLHKINDLAVGNDYLTPAEKKREIEFGHDLMVERVRLLEEFQKDCEVVFKSESIANVSHHLAALDAAEIEINESALDVQKHHSNVADLKEKFIILLEQLHYQVLEWEGIVEKLEEGKKKKESKP
;
A
#
# COMPACT_ATOMS: atom_id res chain seq x y z
N MET A 1 54.02 5.76 14.35
CA MET A 1 52.87 5.32 15.16
C MET A 1 51.57 5.86 14.57
N GLU A 2 51.56 7.13 14.13
CA GLU A 2 50.45 7.78 13.41
C GLU A 2 50.07 7.05 12.10
N ASP A 3 51.06 6.63 11.32
CA ASP A 3 50.87 5.95 10.02
C ASP A 3 50.15 4.58 10.11
N LEU A 4 50.22 3.93 11.28
CA LEU A 4 49.51 2.67 11.56
C LEU A 4 48.05 2.93 11.97
N LEU A 5 47.83 4.00 12.73
CA LEU A 5 46.49 4.46 13.14
C LEU A 5 45.69 4.94 11.93
N GLU A 6 46.33 5.65 11.01
CA GLU A 6 45.71 6.17 9.79
C GLU A 6 45.32 5.05 8.81
N LYS A 7 46.12 3.98 8.71
CA LYS A 7 45.76 2.77 7.97
C LYS A 7 44.53 2.06 8.56
N ARG A 8 44.49 1.88 9.88
CA ARG A 8 43.34 1.25 10.56
C ARG A 8 42.06 2.08 10.43
N LEU A 9 42.19 3.41 10.44
CA LEU A 9 41.05 4.31 10.23
C LEU A 9 40.53 4.22 8.79
N THR A 10 41.44 4.20 7.82
CA THR A 10 41.09 4.03 6.40
C THR A 10 40.35 2.70 6.15
N GLU A 11 40.76 1.64 6.84
CA GLU A 11 40.10 0.33 6.76
C GLU A 11 38.69 0.35 7.39
N LEU A 12 38.51 1.08 8.49
CA LEU A 12 37.20 1.28 9.12
C LEU A 12 36.26 2.12 8.24
N GLU A 13 36.75 3.19 7.62
CA GLU A 13 35.98 4.01 6.67
C GLU A 13 35.45 3.17 5.49
N GLY A 14 36.31 2.32 4.92
CA GLY A 14 35.92 1.42 3.84
C GLY A 14 34.86 0.41 4.25
N ARG A 15 34.92 -0.11 5.49
CA ARG A 15 33.90 -1.03 6.03
C ARG A 15 32.58 -0.34 6.38
N LEU A 16 32.63 0.94 6.72
CA LEU A 16 31.46 1.76 7.05
C LEU A 16 30.81 2.40 5.80
N GLY A 17 31.44 2.28 4.63
CA GLY A 17 30.91 2.81 3.37
C GLY A 17 30.99 4.34 3.27
N LEU A 18 31.88 4.97 4.02
CA LEU A 18 32.09 6.42 3.96
C LEU A 18 32.77 6.78 2.63
N HIS A 19 32.11 7.62 1.83
CA HIS A 19 32.60 8.06 0.52
C HIS A 19 33.87 8.91 0.72
N LYS A 20 34.96 8.56 0.05
CA LYS A 20 36.05 9.53 -0.19
C LYS A 20 35.61 10.36 -1.38
N ALA A 21 35.53 11.68 -1.24
CA ALA A 21 35.32 12.54 -2.40
C ALA A 21 36.40 12.20 -3.45
N ASP A 22 35.98 11.84 -4.66
CA ASP A 22 36.88 11.58 -5.76
C ASP A 22 37.84 12.76 -5.92
N SER A 23 39.14 12.48 -5.98
CA SER A 23 40.18 13.51 -6.04
C SER A 23 39.87 14.49 -7.17
N VAL A 24 39.59 15.74 -6.83
CA VAL A 24 39.33 16.77 -7.83
C VAL A 24 40.58 16.94 -8.69
N ALA A 25 40.47 16.58 -9.96
CA ALA A 25 41.58 16.63 -10.90
C ALA A 25 42.16 18.06 -11.01
N ASN A 26 43.49 18.13 -10.97
CA ASN A 26 44.39 19.28 -11.07
C ASN A 26 43.80 20.66 -11.42
N ILE A 27 43.09 21.28 -10.48
CA ILE A 27 42.51 22.64 -10.59
C ILE A 27 43.60 23.69 -10.89
N ASN A 28 44.84 23.43 -10.50
CA ASN A 28 45.97 24.35 -10.70
C ASN A 28 46.29 24.61 -12.18
N GLU A 29 46.13 23.60 -13.03
CA GLU A 29 46.40 23.72 -14.47
C GLU A 29 45.32 24.55 -15.16
N GLU A 30 44.06 24.34 -14.77
CA GLU A 30 42.93 25.12 -15.26
C GLU A 30 42.96 26.57 -14.77
N LEU A 31 43.36 26.80 -13.51
CA LEU A 31 43.56 28.14 -12.94
C LEU A 31 44.67 28.91 -13.66
N ALA A 32 45.77 28.24 -14.02
CA ALA A 32 46.87 28.86 -14.76
C ALA A 32 46.41 29.29 -16.18
N ILE A 33 45.62 28.44 -16.86
CA ILE A 33 45.07 28.73 -18.18
C ILE A 33 44.05 29.88 -18.10
N LEU A 34 43.18 29.88 -17.09
CA LEU A 34 42.18 30.93 -16.88
C LEU A 34 42.84 32.28 -16.58
N ARG A 35 43.90 32.30 -15.76
CA ARG A 35 44.69 33.49 -15.44
C ARG A 35 45.39 34.08 -16.66
N LYS A 36 45.91 33.23 -17.54
CA LYS A 36 46.49 33.66 -18.83
C LYS A 36 45.43 34.32 -19.72
N LYS A 37 44.28 33.67 -19.91
CA LYS A 37 43.16 34.22 -20.71
C LYS A 37 42.61 35.55 -20.17
N LEU A 38 42.48 35.69 -18.85
CA LEU A 38 42.02 36.94 -18.21
C LEU A 38 43.04 38.07 -18.30
N SER A 39 44.34 37.74 -18.28
CA SER A 39 45.42 38.73 -18.44
C SER A 39 45.52 39.21 -19.90
N GLU A 40 45.37 38.29 -20.85
CA GLU A 40 45.30 38.61 -22.29
C GLU A 40 44.06 39.45 -22.64
N ALA A 41 42.94 39.25 -21.92
CA ALA A 41 41.72 40.05 -22.05
C ALA A 41 41.78 41.44 -21.36
N GLY A 42 42.91 41.82 -20.75
CA GLY A 42 43.08 43.12 -20.06
C GLY A 42 42.40 43.20 -18.69
N CYS A 43 41.85 42.11 -18.18
CA CYS A 43 41.13 42.02 -16.92
C CYS A 43 41.99 41.49 -15.75
N GLY A 44 43.32 41.60 -15.85
CA GLY A 44 44.26 41.08 -14.85
C GLY A 44 44.07 41.64 -13.43
N PHE A 45 43.40 42.80 -13.30
CA PHE A 45 43.06 43.41 -12.02
C PHE A 45 42.01 42.63 -11.20
N LEU A 46 41.20 41.77 -11.84
CA LEU A 46 40.22 40.90 -11.18
C LEU A 46 40.90 39.74 -10.42
N LEU A 47 42.13 39.39 -10.80
CA LEU A 47 42.94 38.35 -10.16
C LEU A 47 43.90 38.93 -9.10
N LYS A 48 43.45 39.96 -8.38
CA LYS A 48 44.09 40.48 -7.16
C LYS A 48 43.96 39.54 -5.96
N ILE A 49 43.43 38.33 -6.14
CA ILE A 49 43.50 37.30 -5.12
C ILE A 49 44.96 36.80 -5.10
N PRO A 50 45.69 36.99 -3.98
CA PRO A 50 47.06 36.52 -3.87
C PRO A 50 47.11 35.01 -4.14
N SER A 51 48.13 34.57 -4.87
CA SER A 51 48.38 33.16 -5.17
C SER A 51 48.33 32.30 -3.91
N ASP A 52 48.79 32.87 -2.80
CA ASP A 52 48.88 32.28 -1.48
C ASP A 52 47.49 32.05 -0.84
N MET A 53 46.50 32.89 -1.14
CA MET A 53 45.10 32.63 -0.74
C MET A 53 44.46 31.54 -1.60
N LEU A 54 44.75 31.52 -2.91
CA LEU A 54 44.26 30.46 -3.80
C LEU A 54 44.86 29.10 -3.44
N HIS A 55 46.15 29.05 -3.10
CA HIS A 55 46.77 27.85 -2.56
C HIS A 55 46.11 27.41 -1.25
N LYS A 56 45.86 28.31 -0.30
CA LYS A 56 45.13 27.96 0.93
C LYS A 56 43.72 27.43 0.68
N ILE A 57 42.99 28.01 -0.27
CA ILE A 57 41.64 27.55 -0.64
C ILE A 57 41.72 26.19 -1.33
N ASN A 58 42.70 25.97 -2.21
CA ASN A 58 42.93 24.69 -2.87
C ASN A 58 43.37 23.61 -1.87
N ASP A 59 44.24 23.94 -0.92
CA ASP A 59 44.68 23.03 0.14
C ASP A 59 43.54 22.68 1.11
N LEU A 60 42.58 23.59 1.33
CA LEU A 60 41.34 23.32 2.07
C LEU A 60 40.33 22.48 1.28
N ALA A 61 40.31 22.61 -0.05
CA ALA A 61 39.40 21.87 -0.93
C ALA A 61 39.95 20.48 -1.34
N VAL A 62 41.27 20.30 -1.29
CA VAL A 62 41.98 19.03 -1.59
C VAL A 62 42.38 18.30 -0.29
N GLY A 63 42.37 19.01 0.84
CA GLY A 63 42.55 18.42 2.17
C GLY A 63 41.39 17.51 2.54
N ASN A 64 41.70 16.45 3.30
CA ASN A 64 40.77 15.44 3.81
C ASN A 64 39.41 16.05 4.18
N ASP A 65 38.29 15.44 3.75
CA ASP A 65 36.91 15.95 3.95
C ASP A 65 36.55 16.24 5.43
N TYR A 66 37.37 15.75 6.36
CA TYR A 66 37.30 16.04 7.79
C TYR A 66 38.17 17.25 8.15
N LEU A 67 37.52 18.35 8.56
CA LEU A 67 38.22 19.55 9.04
C LEU A 67 38.99 19.27 10.33
N THR A 68 38.58 18.27 11.13
CA THR A 68 39.25 17.83 12.35
C THR A 68 39.17 16.31 12.61
N PRO A 69 40.14 15.71 13.34
CA PRO A 69 40.05 14.33 13.81
C PRO A 69 38.84 14.03 14.71
N ALA A 70 38.26 15.06 15.34
CA ALA A 70 37.08 14.94 16.19
C ALA A 70 35.79 14.73 15.36
N GLU A 71 35.65 15.42 14.23
CA GLU A 71 34.54 15.18 13.28
C GLU A 71 34.67 13.80 12.65
N LYS A 72 35.90 13.40 12.32
CA LYS A 72 36.20 12.07 11.82
C LYS A 72 35.77 10.96 12.79
N LYS A 73 36.05 11.14 14.07
CA LYS A 73 35.61 10.23 15.12
C LYS A 73 34.07 10.19 15.22
N ARG A 74 33.40 11.35 15.14
CA ARG A 74 31.94 11.45 15.22
C ARG A 74 31.24 10.77 14.06
N GLU A 75 31.75 10.91 12.84
CA GLU A 75 31.18 10.27 11.65
C GLU A 75 31.31 8.74 11.74
N ILE A 76 32.44 8.25 12.27
CA ILE A 76 32.65 6.81 12.51
C ILE A 76 31.69 6.29 13.58
N GLU A 77 31.48 7.01 14.67
CA GLU A 77 30.50 6.64 15.72
C GLU A 77 29.08 6.60 15.15
N PHE A 78 28.68 7.61 14.36
CA PHE A 78 27.38 7.64 13.69
C PHE A 78 27.20 6.47 12.71
N GLY A 79 28.20 6.19 11.88
CA GLY A 79 28.18 5.06 10.96
C GLY A 79 28.10 3.71 11.67
N HIS A 80 28.79 3.57 12.80
CA HIS A 80 28.71 2.39 13.65
C HIS A 80 27.30 2.20 14.23
N ASP A 81 26.72 3.25 14.82
CA ASP A 81 25.37 3.18 15.40
C ASP A 81 24.33 2.83 14.34
N LEU A 82 24.46 3.40 13.13
CA LEU A 82 23.60 3.06 12.00
C LEU A 82 23.75 1.59 11.58
N MET A 83 24.97 1.06 11.59
CA MET A 83 25.22 -0.35 11.26
C MET A 83 24.59 -1.27 12.31
N VAL A 84 24.72 -0.95 13.60
CA VAL A 84 24.14 -1.74 14.69
C VAL A 84 22.61 -1.79 14.60
N GLU A 85 21.97 -0.65 14.35
CA GLU A 85 20.50 -0.62 14.17
C GLU A 85 20.06 -1.39 12.92
N ARG A 86 20.82 -1.33 11.82
CA ARG A 86 20.53 -2.15 10.63
C ARG A 86 20.62 -3.64 10.92
N VAL A 87 21.63 -4.09 11.67
CA VAL A 87 21.76 -5.49 12.07
C VAL A 87 20.58 -5.92 12.91
N ARG A 88 20.19 -5.11 13.91
CA ARG A 88 19.03 -5.39 14.77
C ARG A 88 17.74 -5.55 13.96
N LEU A 89 17.46 -4.63 13.03
CA LEU A 89 16.27 -4.70 12.18
C LEU A 89 16.28 -5.92 11.26
N LEU A 90 17.45 -6.32 10.74
CA LEU A 90 17.57 -7.52 9.92
C LEU A 90 17.34 -8.80 10.72
N GLU A 91 17.81 -8.85 11.97
CA GLU A 91 17.54 -9.97 12.88
C GLU A 91 16.05 -10.09 13.22
N GLU A 92 15.38 -8.97 13.49
CA GLU A 92 13.93 -8.92 13.74
C GLU A 92 13.15 -9.36 12.51
N PHE A 93 13.49 -8.83 11.33
CA PHE A 93 12.89 -9.23 10.06
C PHE A 93 13.04 -10.73 9.79
N GLN A 94 14.24 -11.29 10.02
CA GLN A 94 14.49 -12.71 9.81
C GLN A 94 13.64 -13.57 10.76
N LYS A 95 13.52 -13.17 12.02
CA LYS A 95 12.71 -13.87 13.01
C LYS A 95 11.23 -13.86 12.63
N ASP A 96 10.70 -12.72 12.21
CA ASP A 96 9.30 -12.59 11.81
C ASP A 96 9.01 -13.36 10.52
N CYS A 97 9.92 -13.33 9.55
CA CYS A 97 9.82 -14.14 8.34
C CYS A 97 9.79 -15.63 8.68
N GLU A 98 10.60 -16.10 9.61
CA GLU A 98 10.61 -17.51 10.01
C GLU A 98 9.26 -17.93 10.60
N VAL A 99 8.63 -17.09 11.43
CA VAL A 99 7.30 -17.35 11.99
C VAL A 99 6.22 -17.37 10.91
N VAL A 100 6.23 -16.39 10.00
CA VAL A 100 5.19 -16.25 8.96
C VAL A 100 5.32 -17.34 7.90
N PHE A 101 6.52 -17.58 7.38
CA PHE A 101 6.74 -18.56 6.30
C PHE A 101 6.68 -20.01 6.77
N LYS A 102 6.96 -20.30 8.06
CA LYS A 102 6.73 -21.62 8.64
C LYS A 102 5.32 -21.78 9.22
N SER A 103 4.45 -20.78 9.09
CA SER A 103 3.09 -20.92 9.59
C SER A 103 2.34 -21.97 8.75
N GLU A 104 1.99 -23.05 9.43
CA GLU A 104 1.22 -24.14 8.86
C GLU A 104 -0.13 -23.65 8.30
N SER A 105 -0.70 -22.61 8.91
CA SER A 105 -1.93 -21.96 8.47
C SER A 105 -1.85 -21.36 7.07
N ILE A 106 -0.71 -20.75 6.68
CA ILE A 106 -0.53 -20.21 5.32
C ILE A 106 -0.20 -21.34 4.35
N ALA A 107 0.63 -22.30 4.76
CA ALA A 107 0.99 -23.45 3.91
C ALA A 107 -0.24 -24.30 3.53
N ASN A 108 -1.18 -24.46 4.46
CA ASN A 108 -2.36 -25.32 4.28
C ASN A 108 -3.53 -24.64 3.56
N VAL A 109 -3.45 -23.35 3.21
CA VAL A 109 -4.54 -22.65 2.48
C VAL A 109 -4.90 -23.39 1.19
N SER A 110 -3.88 -23.88 0.48
CA SER A 110 -4.07 -24.62 -0.78
C SER A 110 -4.89 -25.90 -0.61
N HIS A 111 -4.77 -26.59 0.55
CA HIS A 111 -5.52 -27.80 0.85
C HIS A 111 -7.00 -27.54 1.14
N HIS A 112 -7.36 -26.31 1.52
CA HIS A 112 -8.74 -25.93 1.79
C HIS A 112 -9.48 -25.36 0.57
N LEU A 113 -8.77 -25.04 -0.52
CA LEU A 113 -9.38 -24.46 -1.72
C LEU A 113 -10.48 -25.34 -2.31
N ALA A 114 -10.23 -26.64 -2.48
CA ALA A 114 -11.22 -27.55 -3.05
C ALA A 114 -12.49 -27.68 -2.19
N ALA A 115 -12.32 -27.63 -0.86
CA ALA A 115 -13.47 -27.65 0.06
C ALA A 115 -14.25 -26.33 0.02
N LEU A 116 -13.55 -25.20 -0.18
CA LEU A 116 -14.15 -23.89 -0.35
C LEU A 116 -14.95 -23.81 -1.66
N ASP A 117 -14.37 -24.28 -2.76
CA ASP A 117 -15.03 -24.33 -4.07
C ASP A 117 -16.29 -25.20 -4.02
N ALA A 118 -16.21 -26.36 -3.35
CA ALA A 118 -17.37 -27.24 -3.17
C ALA A 118 -18.48 -26.56 -2.35
N ALA A 119 -18.11 -25.87 -1.27
CA ALA A 119 -19.07 -25.13 -0.45
C ALA A 119 -19.71 -23.95 -1.23
N GLU A 120 -18.94 -23.26 -2.07
CA GLU A 120 -19.46 -22.19 -2.92
C GLU A 120 -20.49 -22.73 -3.93
N ILE A 121 -20.20 -23.86 -4.56
CA ILE A 121 -21.14 -24.52 -5.49
C ILE A 121 -22.43 -24.90 -4.74
N GLU A 122 -22.32 -25.58 -3.60
CA GLU A 122 -23.48 -26.02 -2.80
C GLU A 122 -24.36 -24.84 -2.35
N ILE A 123 -23.75 -23.74 -1.91
CA ILE A 123 -24.48 -22.53 -1.50
C ILE A 123 -25.23 -21.92 -2.69
N ASN A 124 -24.60 -21.84 -3.85
CA ASN A 124 -25.22 -21.27 -5.05
C ASN A 124 -26.37 -22.14 -5.57
N GLU A 125 -26.20 -23.46 -5.58
CA GLU A 125 -27.27 -24.40 -5.93
C GLU A 125 -28.46 -24.29 -4.96
N SER A 126 -28.18 -24.26 -3.66
CA SER A 126 -29.19 -24.09 -2.62
C SER A 126 -29.93 -22.76 -2.76
N ALA A 127 -29.23 -21.68 -3.08
CA ALA A 127 -29.83 -20.37 -3.30
C ALA A 127 -30.78 -20.36 -4.50
N LEU A 128 -30.40 -21.03 -5.60
CA LEU A 128 -31.25 -21.19 -6.78
C LEU A 128 -32.51 -22.01 -6.47
N ASP A 129 -32.38 -23.09 -5.70
CA ASP A 129 -33.52 -23.90 -5.29
C ASP A 129 -34.49 -23.13 -4.40
N VAL A 130 -33.97 -22.36 -3.44
CA VAL A 130 -34.78 -21.47 -2.60
C VAL A 130 -35.49 -20.41 -3.45
N GLN A 131 -34.80 -19.81 -4.41
CA GLN A 131 -35.40 -18.82 -5.32
C GLN A 131 -36.54 -19.42 -6.15
N LYS A 132 -36.35 -20.62 -6.67
CA LYS A 132 -37.38 -21.34 -7.44
C LYS A 132 -38.58 -21.67 -6.56
N HIS A 133 -38.34 -22.18 -5.35
CA HIS A 133 -39.41 -22.48 -4.40
C HIS A 133 -40.19 -21.20 -4.04
N HIS A 134 -39.50 -20.10 -3.78
CA HIS A 134 -40.13 -18.82 -3.47
C HIS A 134 -41.01 -18.32 -4.62
N SER A 135 -40.52 -18.42 -5.86
CA SER A 135 -41.30 -18.06 -7.06
C SER A 135 -42.59 -18.87 -7.17
N ASN A 136 -42.52 -20.19 -6.92
CA ASN A 136 -43.71 -21.06 -6.95
C ASN A 136 -44.71 -20.71 -5.85
N VAL A 137 -44.23 -20.39 -4.64
CA VAL A 137 -45.10 -19.97 -3.54
C VAL A 137 -45.78 -18.63 -3.83
N ALA A 138 -45.07 -17.70 -4.46
CA ALA A 138 -45.63 -16.42 -4.88
C ALA A 138 -46.75 -16.60 -5.92
N ASP A 139 -46.51 -17.41 -6.95
CA ASP A 139 -47.52 -17.75 -7.97
C ASP A 139 -48.75 -18.44 -7.37
N LEU A 140 -48.54 -19.40 -6.44
CA LEU A 140 -49.65 -20.06 -5.75
C LEU A 140 -50.47 -19.08 -4.92
N LYS A 141 -49.81 -18.17 -4.21
CA LYS A 141 -50.47 -17.14 -3.40
C LYS A 141 -51.31 -16.20 -4.27
N GLU A 142 -50.79 -15.80 -5.42
CA GLU A 142 -51.52 -14.97 -6.38
C GLU A 142 -52.77 -15.67 -6.88
N LYS A 143 -52.65 -16.93 -7.32
CA LYS A 143 -53.80 -17.75 -7.75
C LYS A 143 -54.84 -17.92 -6.64
N PHE A 144 -54.40 -18.11 -5.40
CA PHE A 144 -55.29 -18.24 -4.26
C PHE A 144 -56.08 -16.96 -3.99
N ILE A 145 -55.44 -15.79 -4.08
CA ILE A 145 -56.11 -14.50 -3.93
C ILE A 145 -57.19 -14.33 -5.02
N ILE A 146 -56.84 -14.59 -6.28
CA ILE A 146 -57.79 -14.50 -7.40
C ILE A 146 -59.01 -15.40 -7.18
N LEU A 147 -58.78 -16.64 -6.72
CA LEU A 147 -59.85 -17.60 -6.46
C LEU A 147 -60.76 -17.14 -5.30
N LEU A 148 -60.19 -16.58 -4.24
CA LEU A 148 -60.95 -16.00 -3.13
C LEU A 148 -61.81 -14.82 -3.58
N GLU A 149 -61.27 -13.94 -4.42
CA GLU A 149 -62.03 -12.82 -4.98
C GLU A 149 -63.21 -13.31 -5.82
N GLN A 150 -62.98 -14.29 -6.71
CA GLN A 150 -64.04 -14.90 -7.51
C GLN A 150 -65.13 -15.54 -6.65
N LEU A 151 -64.74 -16.28 -5.61
CA LEU A 151 -65.68 -16.90 -4.69
C LEU A 151 -66.49 -15.85 -3.92
N HIS A 152 -65.85 -14.76 -3.50
CA HIS A 152 -66.52 -13.65 -2.84
C HIS A 152 -67.58 -13.00 -3.75
N TYR A 153 -67.25 -12.75 -5.02
CA TYR A 153 -68.22 -12.24 -5.99
C TYR A 153 -69.40 -13.19 -6.20
N GLN A 154 -69.16 -14.51 -6.27
CA GLN A 154 -70.24 -15.49 -6.40
C GLN A 154 -71.17 -15.52 -5.18
N VAL A 155 -70.61 -15.43 -3.97
CA VAL A 155 -71.40 -15.36 -2.74
C VAL A 155 -72.29 -14.12 -2.74
N LEU A 156 -71.74 -12.95 -3.09
CA LEU A 156 -72.52 -11.70 -3.20
C LEU A 156 -73.63 -11.79 -4.25
N GLU A 157 -73.37 -12.42 -5.39
CA GLU A 157 -74.38 -12.65 -6.42
C GLU A 157 -75.52 -13.54 -5.88
N TRP A 158 -75.19 -14.64 -5.20
CA TRP A 158 -76.17 -15.54 -4.60
C TRP A 158 -76.97 -14.87 -3.49
N GLU A 159 -76.33 -14.08 -2.61
CA GLU A 159 -77.02 -13.27 -1.61
C GLU A 159 -78.05 -12.33 -2.26
N GLY A 160 -77.66 -11.63 -3.32
CA GLY A 160 -78.56 -10.74 -4.06
C GLY A 160 -79.70 -11.48 -4.77
N ILE A 161 -79.49 -12.72 -5.24
CA ILE A 161 -80.56 -13.56 -5.81
C ILE A 161 -81.54 -13.99 -4.71
N VAL A 162 -81.03 -14.44 -3.56
CA VAL A 162 -81.85 -14.87 -2.42
C VAL A 162 -82.70 -13.72 -1.91
N GLU A 163 -82.12 -12.53 -1.73
CA GLU A 163 -82.85 -11.33 -1.28
C GLU A 163 -84.01 -10.99 -2.23
N LYS A 164 -83.78 -11.00 -3.55
CA LYS A 164 -84.83 -10.80 -4.56
C LYS A 164 -85.93 -11.85 -4.50
N LEU A 165 -85.59 -13.12 -4.28
CA LEU A 165 -86.56 -14.21 -4.13
C LEU A 165 -87.41 -14.04 -2.86
N GLU A 166 -86.79 -13.65 -1.75
CA GLU A 166 -87.48 -13.38 -0.49
C GLU A 166 -88.44 -12.20 -0.60
N GLU A 167 -88.02 -11.09 -1.23
CA GLU A 167 -88.92 -9.97 -1.51
C GLU A 167 -90.11 -10.38 -2.40
N GLY A 168 -89.84 -11.16 -3.45
CA GLY A 168 -90.86 -11.67 -4.34
C GLY A 168 -91.89 -12.55 -3.63
N LYS A 169 -91.45 -13.35 -2.65
CA LYS A 169 -92.32 -14.17 -1.80
C LYS A 169 -93.19 -13.30 -0.89
N LYS A 170 -92.58 -12.34 -0.18
CA LYS A 170 -93.32 -11.38 0.68
C LYS A 170 -94.40 -10.62 -0.10
N LYS A 171 -94.09 -10.15 -1.32
CA LYS A 171 -95.04 -9.45 -2.20
C LYS A 171 -96.21 -10.32 -2.69
N LYS A 172 -96.01 -11.65 -2.80
CA LYS A 172 -97.07 -12.60 -3.16
C LYS A 172 -97.96 -12.96 -1.97
N GLU A 173 -97.38 -13.09 -0.79
CA GLU A 173 -98.12 -13.37 0.46
C GLU A 173 -98.90 -12.15 0.98
N SER A 174 -98.53 -10.93 0.58
CA SER A 174 -99.21 -9.68 0.95
C SER A 174 -100.30 -9.21 -0.03
N LYS A 175 -100.59 -9.97 -1.10
CA LYS A 175 -101.73 -9.69 -1.98
C LYS A 175 -102.96 -10.49 -1.48
N PRO A 176 -104.07 -9.83 -1.11
CA PRO A 176 -105.29 -10.50 -0.63
C PRO A 176 -105.95 -11.38 -1.71
#